data_AF-A0A0F9VF41-F1
#
_entry.id   AF-A0A0F9VF41-F1
#
_cell.length_a   1.000
_cell.length_b   1.000
_cell.length_c   1.000
_cell.angle_alpha   90.00
_cell.angle_beta   90.00
_cell.angle_gamma   90.00
#
_symmetry.space_group_name_H-M   'P 1'
#
loop_
_entity.id
_entity.type
_entity.pdbx_description
1 polymer ?
#
loop_
_entity_poly.entity_id
_entity_poly.type
_entity_poly.pdbx_seq_one_letter_code
_entity_poly.pdbx_strand_id
1 'polypeptide(L)'
;MTGTLAALMSNPRDLGIVVGGFERVIFGSFIVDQGPQTMAEIKRRFEICTRIFKELRGDLDWGLQRILDHLPAYLRAELDGMEWEPDTRQCWVPSDGAMS
;
A
#
# COMPACT_ATOMS: atom_id res chain seq x y z
N MET A 1 4.70 15.09 -7.05
CA MET A 1 5.63 14.74 -8.14
C MET A 1 5.24 13.36 -8.66
N THR A 2 4.71 13.23 -9.88
CA THR A 2 4.18 11.95 -10.39
C THR A 2 5.31 11.10 -11.00
N GLY A 3 6.14 10.49 -10.15
CA GLY A 3 7.14 9.53 -10.60
C GLY A 3 6.50 8.25 -11.16
N THR A 4 7.21 7.56 -12.05
CA THR A 4 6.88 6.18 -12.40
C THR A 4 7.07 5.29 -11.16
N LEU A 5 6.40 4.13 -11.10
CA LEU A 5 6.54 3.20 -9.96
C LEU A 5 8.02 2.84 -9.69
N ALA A 6 8.79 2.66 -10.76
CA ALA A 6 10.22 2.39 -10.70
C ALA A 6 11.05 3.56 -10.14
N ALA A 7 10.60 4.81 -10.30
CA ALA A 7 11.31 5.97 -9.77
C ALA A 7 11.23 6.09 -8.24
N LEU A 8 10.27 5.39 -7.61
CA LEU A 8 10.10 5.36 -6.16
C LEU A 8 10.92 4.24 -5.48
N MET A 9 11.73 3.54 -6.26
CA MET A 9 12.50 2.38 -5.83
C MET A 9 13.99 2.66 -5.93
N SER A 10 14.71 2.28 -4.87
CA SER A 10 16.16 2.51 -4.80
C SER A 10 16.94 1.47 -5.61
N ASN A 11 16.35 0.31 -5.89
CA ASN A 11 16.99 -0.73 -6.69
C ASN A 11 15.95 -1.53 -7.52
N PRO A 12 16.37 -2.24 -8.59
CA PRO A 12 15.47 -3.05 -9.43
C PRO A 12 14.82 -4.25 -8.72
N ARG A 13 15.42 -4.77 -7.65
CA ARG A 13 14.86 -5.90 -6.88
C ARG A 13 13.59 -5.49 -6.14
N ASP A 14 13.53 -4.25 -5.66
CA ASP A 14 12.34 -3.68 -5.01
C ASP A 14 11.13 -3.71 -5.94
N LEU A 15 11.34 -3.54 -7.26
CA LEU A 15 10.27 -3.63 -8.25
C LEU A 15 9.64 -5.01 -8.29
N GLY A 16 10.47 -6.06 -8.32
CA GLY A 16 9.97 -7.44 -8.27
C GLY A 16 9.22 -7.73 -6.97
N ILE A 17 9.70 -7.21 -5.84
CA ILE A 17 9.05 -7.38 -4.53
C ILE A 17 7.67 -6.73 -4.52
N VAL A 18 7.56 -5.49 -5.01
CA VAL A 18 6.29 -4.75 -5.00
C VAL A 18 5.30 -5.33 -6.01
N VAL A 19 5.72 -5.66 -7.23
CA VAL A 19 4.84 -6.27 -8.22
C VAL A 19 4.34 -7.63 -7.73
N GLY A 20 5.24 -8.48 -7.20
CA GLY A 20 4.84 -9.76 -6.60
C GLY A 20 3.95 -9.58 -5.36
N GLY A 21 4.15 -8.52 -4.59
CA GLY A 21 3.26 -8.13 -3.51
C GLY A 21 1.85 -7.76 -4.02
N PHE A 22 1.77 -6.91 -5.06
CA PHE A 22 0.51 -6.50 -5.67
C PHE A 22 -0.25 -7.71 -6.21
N GLU A 23 0.42 -8.59 -6.94
CA GLU A 23 -0.18 -9.83 -7.45
C GLU A 23 -0.82 -10.62 -6.32
N ARG A 24 -0.09 -10.90 -5.24
CA ARG A 24 -0.62 -11.65 -4.08
C ARG A 24 -1.84 -10.99 -3.46
N VAL A 25 -1.80 -9.66 -3.28
CA VAL A 25 -2.93 -8.92 -2.69
C VAL A 25 -4.15 -8.93 -3.60
N ILE A 26 -3.96 -8.70 -4.90
CA ILE A 26 -5.03 -8.69 -5.89
C ILE A 26 -5.66 -10.08 -5.98
N PHE A 27 -4.87 -11.15 -6.13
CA PHE A 27 -5.41 -12.52 -6.15
C PHE A 27 -6.11 -12.87 -4.83
N GLY A 28 -5.55 -12.50 -3.69
CA GLY A 28 -6.17 -12.68 -2.39
C GLY A 28 -7.54 -12.01 -2.28
N SER A 29 -7.68 -10.79 -2.81
CA SER A 29 -8.94 -10.06 -2.78
C SER A 29 -10.05 -10.73 -3.61
N PHE A 30 -9.73 -11.37 -4.74
CA PHE A 30 -10.73 -12.12 -5.51
C PHE A 30 -11.25 -13.37 -4.79
N ILE A 31 -10.41 -14.01 -3.97
CA ILE A 31 -10.82 -15.17 -3.16
C ILE A 31 -11.87 -14.75 -2.13
N VAL A 32 -11.68 -13.57 -1.52
CA VAL A 32 -12.61 -13.01 -0.53
C VAL A 32 -13.92 -12.55 -1.18
N ASP A 33 -13.82 -11.85 -2.30
CA ASP A 33 -15.00 -11.23 -2.94
C ASP A 33 -15.87 -12.24 -3.72
N GLN A 34 -15.33 -13.41 -4.04
CA GLN A 34 -15.93 -14.41 -4.95
C GLN A 34 -16.37 -13.83 -6.31
N GLY A 35 -15.76 -12.70 -6.72
CA GLY A 35 -16.07 -11.98 -7.95
C GLY A 35 -15.33 -12.52 -9.19
N PRO A 36 -15.75 -12.12 -10.40
CA PRO A 36 -15.14 -12.58 -11.63
C PRO A 36 -13.74 -11.98 -11.83
N GLN A 37 -12.76 -12.85 -12.10
CA GLN A 37 -11.37 -12.47 -12.39
C GLN A 37 -11.21 -12.04 -13.86
N THR A 38 -11.77 -10.87 -14.20
CA THR A 38 -11.60 -10.30 -15.54
C THR A 38 -10.35 -9.43 -15.62
N MET A 39 -9.82 -9.25 -16.84
CA MET A 39 -8.70 -8.32 -17.06
C MET A 39 -9.03 -6.88 -16.62
N ALA A 40 -10.28 -6.46 -16.77
CA ALA A 40 -10.74 -5.14 -16.34
C ALA A 40 -10.64 -4.98 -14.81
N GLU A 41 -11.11 -5.97 -14.04
CA GLU A 41 -11.03 -5.91 -12.57
C GLU A 41 -9.60 -6.05 -12.04
N ILE A 42 -8.79 -6.91 -12.67
CA ILE A 42 -7.36 -7.02 -12.32
C ILE A 42 -6.67 -5.67 -12.51
N LYS A 43 -6.90 -5.01 -13.65
CA LYS A 43 -6.36 -3.68 -13.95
C LYS A 43 -6.82 -2.64 -12.93
N ARG A 44 -8.12 -2.60 -12.61
CA ARG A 44 -8.69 -1.69 -11.61
C ARG A 44 -8.02 -1.85 -10.24
N ARG A 45 -7.90 -3.08 -9.73
CA ARG A 45 -7.25 -3.35 -8.43
C ARG A 45 -5.76 -3.02 -8.45
N PHE A 46 -5.09 -3.25 -9.57
CA PHE A 46 -3.68 -2.87 -9.74
C PHE A 46 -3.49 -1.34 -9.73
N GLU A 47 -4.39 -0.59 -10.35
CA GLU A 47 -4.38 0.89 -10.32
C GLU A 47 -4.60 1.42 -8.91
N ILE A 48 -5.52 0.83 -8.13
CA ILE A 48 -5.73 1.14 -6.71
C ILE A 48 -4.44 0.92 -5.91
N CYS A 49 -3.82 -0.26 -6.01
CA CYS A 49 -2.57 -0.59 -5.33
C CYS A 49 -1.43 0.36 -5.72
N THR A 50 -1.34 0.71 -7.01
CA THR A 50 -0.32 1.64 -7.51
C THR A 50 -0.52 3.04 -6.98
N ARG A 51 -1.77 3.53 -6.92
CA ARG A 51 -2.09 4.87 -6.41
C ARG A 51 -1.64 5.03 -4.96
N ILE A 52 -2.08 4.13 -4.08
CA ILE A 52 -1.73 4.21 -2.66
C ILE A 52 -0.25 3.98 -2.41
N PHE A 53 0.40 3.10 -3.18
CA PHE A 53 1.84 2.88 -3.03
C PHE A 53 2.61 4.18 -3.29
N LYS A 54 2.22 4.95 -4.31
CA LYS A 54 2.86 6.23 -4.63
C LYS A 54 2.70 7.24 -3.49
N GLU A 55 1.53 7.30 -2.89
CA GLU A 55 1.24 8.18 -1.75
C GLU A 55 2.05 7.76 -0.52
N LEU A 56 1.95 6.50 -0.10
CA LEU A 56 2.65 6.00 1.09
C LEU A 56 4.17 6.06 0.94
N ARG A 57 4.71 5.74 -0.24
CA ARG A 57 6.15 5.73 -0.49
C ARG A 57 6.70 7.12 -0.80
N GLY A 58 5.98 7.91 -1.60
CA GLY A 58 6.43 9.20 -2.09
C GLY A 58 6.18 10.33 -1.10
N ASP A 59 5.01 10.34 -0.45
CA ASP A 59 4.59 11.45 0.40
C ASP A 59 4.85 11.17 1.88
N LEU A 60 4.69 9.91 2.33
CA LEU A 60 4.88 9.52 3.74
C LEU A 60 6.21 8.78 4.02
N ASP A 61 7.02 8.51 3.00
CA ASP A 61 8.27 7.73 3.06
C ASP A 61 8.15 6.40 3.85
N TRP A 62 7.01 5.71 3.69
CA TRP A 62 6.87 4.39 4.30
C TRP A 62 7.85 3.39 3.66
N GLY A 63 8.39 2.50 4.49
CA GLY A 63 9.20 1.38 4.02
C GLY A 63 8.34 0.35 3.26
N LEU A 64 8.95 -0.33 2.28
CA LEU A 64 8.25 -1.28 1.40
C LEU A 64 7.47 -2.35 2.16
N GLN A 65 8.08 -2.98 3.17
CA GLN A 65 7.42 -4.02 3.96
C GLN A 65 6.16 -3.48 4.64
N ARG A 66 6.25 -2.30 5.26
CA ARG A 66 5.11 -1.66 5.92
C ARG A 66 3.96 -1.42 4.93
N ILE A 67 4.28 -0.92 3.74
CA ILE A 67 3.27 -0.69 2.68
C ILE A 67 2.60 -2.00 2.30
N LEU A 68 3.40 -3.04 2.02
CA LEU A 68 2.88 -4.35 1.60
C LEU A 68 2.01 -5.03 2.68
N ASP A 69 2.35 -4.83 3.96
CA ASP A 69 1.57 -5.36 5.09
C ASP A 69 0.18 -4.68 5.20
N HIS A 70 0.07 -3.41 4.80
CA HIS A 70 -1.19 -2.64 4.89
C HIS A 70 -2.03 -2.68 3.60
N LEU A 71 -1.41 -3.05 2.48
CA LEU A 71 -2.04 -3.03 1.16
C LEU A 71 -3.33 -3.89 1.06
N PRO A 72 -3.45 -5.08 1.69
CA PRO A 72 -4.69 -5.85 1.69
C PRO A 72 -5.86 -5.10 2.35
N ALA A 73 -5.60 -4.49 3.51
CA ALA A 73 -6.62 -3.76 4.26
C ALA A 73 -7.07 -2.51 3.48
N TYR A 74 -6.12 -1.79 2.90
CA TYR A 74 -6.41 -0.65 2.03
C TYR A 74 -7.24 -1.03 0.81
N LEU A 75 -6.81 -2.07 0.06
CA LEU A 75 -7.54 -2.51 -1.13
C LEU A 75 -8.98 -2.90 -0.77
N ARG A 76 -9.18 -3.59 0.36
CA ARG A 76 -10.53 -3.95 0.81
C ARG A 76 -11.37 -2.71 1.15
N ALA A 77 -10.83 -1.76 1.89
CA ALA A 77 -11.53 -0.52 2.22
C ALA A 77 -11.94 0.26 0.96
N GLU A 78 -11.03 0.40 0.00
CA GLU A 78 -11.33 1.08 -1.28
C GLU A 78 -12.41 0.36 -2.09
N LEU A 79 -12.37 -0.98 -2.14
CA LEU A 79 -13.40 -1.77 -2.83
C LEU A 79 -14.77 -1.65 -2.18
N ASP A 80 -14.81 -1.44 -0.86
CA ASP A 80 -16.03 -1.22 -0.08
C ASP A 80 -16.48 0.24 -0.05
N GLY A 81 -15.71 1.17 -0.62
CA GLY A 81 -15.98 2.61 -0.54
C GLY A 81 -15.84 3.16 0.88
N MET A 82 -15.05 2.50 1.72
CA MET A 82 -14.74 2.94 3.08
C MET A 82 -13.50 3.83 3.08
N GLU A 83 -13.50 4.81 3.97
CA GLU A 83 -12.32 5.63 4.24
C GLU A 83 -11.25 4.79 4.95
N TRP A 84 -10.01 4.91 4.48
CA TRP A 84 -8.84 4.31 5.10
C TRP A 84 -7.81 5.39 5.30
N GLU A 85 -7.28 5.49 6.52
CA GLU A 85 -6.22 6.44 6.84
C GLU A 85 -4.92 5.69 7.17
N PRO A 86 -3.78 6.15 6.63
CA PRO A 86 -2.49 5.61 7.02
C PRO A 86 -2.21 5.98 8.48
N ASP A 87 -1.80 4.99 9.27
CA ASP A 87 -1.34 5.23 10.63
C ASP A 87 -0.12 6.17 10.62
N THR A 88 -0.36 7.45 10.89
CA THR A 88 0.72 8.41 11.11
C THR A 88 1.29 8.08 12.48
N ARG A 89 2.49 7.48 12.51
CA ARG A 89 3.23 7.28 13.76
C ARG A 89 3.27 8.61 14.52
N GLN A 90 2.40 8.79 15.50
CA GLN A 90 2.75 9.62 16.64
C GLN A 90 3.78 8.79 17.38
N CYS A 91 5.06 9.03 17.11
CA CYS A 91 6.09 8.57 18.03
C CYS A 91 5.64 9.03 19.42
N TRP A 92 5.33 8.08 20.30
CA TRP A 92 5.22 8.39 21.71
C TRP A 92 6.63 8.83 22.12
N VAL A 93 6.88 10.13 22.05
CA VAL A 93 8.02 10.76 22.68
C VAL A 93 7.58 10.81 24.14
N PRO A 94 8.16 10.01 25.06
CA PRO A 94 8.04 10.35 26.46
C PRO A 94 8.59 11.77 26.54
N SER A 95 7.71 12.75 26.76
CA SER A 95 8.12 14.06 27.21
C SER A 95 9.07 13.80 28.36
N ASP A 96 10.33 14.21 28.16
CA ASP A 96 11.43 13.96 29.08
C ASP A 96 10.92 13.99 30.51
N GLY A 97 11.34 13.01 31.30
CA GLY A 97 11.15 12.98 32.75
C GLY A 97 11.91 14.11 33.45
N ALA A 98 11.80 15.34 32.95
CA ALA A 98 12.03 16.56 33.69
C ALA A 98 10.89 16.72 34.68
N MET A 99 10.93 15.98 35.78
CA MET A 99 10.46 16.41 37.11
C MET A 99 10.91 15.38 38.16
N SER A 100 12.10 15.58 38.73
CA SER A 100 12.30 15.81 40.17
C SER A 100 13.75 16.25 40.43
#